data_AF-A0A6C0LI76-F1
#
_entry.id   AF-A0A6C0LI76-F1
#
_cell.length_a   1.000
_cell.length_b   1.000
_cell.length_c   1.000
_cell.angle_alpha   90.00
_cell.angle_beta   90.00
_cell.angle_gamma   90.00
#
_symmetry.space_group_name_H-M   'P 1'
#
loop_
_entity.id
_entity.type
_entity.pdbx_description
1 polymer ?
#
loop_
_entity_poly.entity_id
_entity_poly.type
_entity_poly.pdbx_seq_one_letter_code
_entity_poly.pdbx_strand_id
1 'polypeptide(L)'
;MSSHKKRGKGSCDRGNDTKKVRGICETDETIDFLKDGLDNKEITDLVQDIMKIIHDNKCLVAPHTPLSHASVVHNITQEDKFKFFIERYPMLFDMVTKETGFDYSFFEYFLSKRETIIKKKETSEEVHKQVGQEMFDLYYKKP
;
A
#
# COMPACT_ATOMS: atom_id res chain seq x y z
N MET A 1 -77.72 4.41 36.23
CA MET A 1 -77.39 3.47 35.14
C MET A 1 -76.42 4.17 34.21
N SER A 2 -75.12 4.04 34.46
CA SER A 2 -74.23 3.12 33.75
C SER A 2 -74.23 3.33 32.23
N SER A 3 -73.18 3.97 31.71
CA SER A 3 -72.45 3.46 30.53
C SER A 3 -71.12 4.20 30.36
N HIS A 4 -70.06 3.41 30.50
CA HIS A 4 -68.67 3.74 30.22
C HIS A 4 -68.43 3.98 28.73
N LYS A 5 -67.50 4.90 28.40
CA LYS A 5 -66.62 4.72 27.24
C LYS A 5 -65.26 5.38 27.49
N LYS A 6 -64.31 4.56 27.96
CA LYS A 6 -62.88 4.88 28.04
C LYS A 6 -62.34 5.10 26.63
N ARG A 7 -61.76 6.28 26.34
CA ARG A 7 -60.96 6.52 25.14
C ARG A 7 -59.50 6.27 25.48
N GLY A 8 -58.90 5.31 24.79
CA GLY A 8 -57.54 4.83 25.00
C GLY A 8 -56.48 5.87 24.66
N LYS A 9 -55.45 5.87 25.51
CA LYS A 9 -54.14 6.47 25.28
C LYS A 9 -53.48 5.74 24.11
N GLY A 10 -53.35 6.41 22.96
CA GLY A 10 -52.54 5.96 21.82
C GLY A 10 -51.34 6.87 21.68
N SER A 11 -50.19 6.39 22.16
CA SER A 11 -48.88 6.97 21.90
C SER A 11 -48.49 6.67 20.45
N CYS A 12 -48.14 7.69 19.68
CA CYS A 12 -47.39 7.55 18.43
C CYS A 12 -46.29 8.61 18.42
N ASP A 13 -45.30 8.37 19.27
CA ASP A 13 -44.01 9.02 19.19
C ASP A 13 -43.34 8.58 17.88
N ARG A 14 -42.91 9.57 17.08
CA ARG A 14 -42.15 9.35 15.85
C ARG A 14 -40.72 8.99 16.25
N GLY A 15 -40.52 7.70 16.53
CA GLY A 15 -39.20 7.11 16.70
C GLY A 15 -38.40 7.26 15.41
N ASN A 16 -37.41 8.13 15.49
CA ASN A 16 -36.47 8.45 14.43
C ASN A 16 -35.81 7.18 13.89
N ASP A 17 -35.75 7.12 12.57
CA ASP A 17 -35.02 6.18 11.75
C ASP A 17 -33.55 6.08 12.15
N THR A 18 -32.92 4.99 11.71
CA THR A 18 -31.47 4.70 11.73
C THR A 18 -30.87 4.20 13.05
N LYS A 19 -31.15 2.92 13.35
CA LYS A 19 -30.13 2.05 13.96
C LYS A 19 -30.22 0.64 13.42
N LYS A 20 -29.94 0.48 12.12
CA LYS A 20 -29.65 -0.82 11.52
C LYS A 20 -28.18 -0.85 11.14
N VAL A 21 -27.38 -1.30 12.12
CA VAL A 21 -26.13 -2.05 12.00
C VAL A 21 -25.51 -1.92 10.60
N ARG A 22 -24.64 -0.91 10.44
CA ARG A 22 -23.61 -0.97 9.41
C ARG A 22 -22.83 -2.25 9.69
N GLY A 23 -22.98 -3.23 8.81
CA GLY A 23 -22.10 -4.37 8.75
C GLY A 23 -20.69 -3.81 8.68
N ILE A 24 -19.95 -3.98 9.77
CA ILE A 24 -18.51 -3.88 9.72
C ILE A 24 -18.13 -5.12 8.93
N CYS A 25 -18.02 -4.95 7.60
CA CYS A 25 -17.18 -5.83 6.83
C CYS A 25 -15.77 -5.42 7.24
N GLU A 26 -15.30 -5.95 8.38
CA GLU A 26 -13.88 -6.05 8.65
C GLU A 26 -13.37 -7.03 7.59
N THR A 27 -13.21 -6.55 6.35
CA THR A 27 -12.35 -7.25 5.42
C THR A 27 -10.99 -7.25 6.11
N ASP A 28 -10.44 -8.44 6.27
CA ASP A 28 -9.15 -8.67 6.88
C ASP A 28 -8.06 -8.09 5.95
N GLU A 29 -7.97 -6.76 5.90
CA GLU A 29 -7.04 -6.02 5.04
C GLU A 29 -5.59 -6.43 5.37
N THR A 30 -5.33 -6.82 6.62
CA THR A 30 -4.04 -7.37 7.04
C THR A 30 -3.70 -8.70 6.38
N ILE A 31 -4.72 -9.50 6.11
CA ILE A 31 -4.60 -10.70 5.32
C ILE A 31 -4.42 -10.34 3.84
N ASP A 32 -5.02 -9.27 3.32
CA ASP A 32 -4.99 -8.94 1.89
C ASP A 32 -3.58 -8.56 1.38
N PHE A 33 -2.78 -7.86 2.20
CA PHE A 33 -1.39 -7.53 1.86
C PHE A 33 -0.42 -8.73 1.90
N LEU A 34 -0.76 -9.80 2.63
CA LEU A 34 0.13 -10.95 2.90
C LEU A 34 -0.38 -12.27 2.30
N LYS A 35 -1.67 -12.41 2.00
CA LYS A 35 -2.20 -13.61 1.32
C LYS A 35 -1.74 -13.69 -0.13
N ASP A 36 -1.71 -12.53 -0.79
CA ASP A 36 -1.44 -12.43 -2.23
C ASP A 36 -0.19 -11.57 -2.52
N GLY A 37 0.70 -11.41 -1.53
CA GLY A 37 1.83 -10.48 -1.61
C GLY A 37 3.05 -10.93 -0.79
N LEU A 38 4.16 -10.22 -1.00
CA LEU A 38 5.43 -10.44 -0.31
C LEU A 38 5.45 -9.73 1.04
N ASP A 39 6.14 -10.27 2.04
CA ASP A 39 6.36 -9.57 3.29
C ASP A 39 7.35 -8.38 3.12
N ASN A 40 7.47 -7.52 4.14
CA ASN A 40 8.33 -6.34 4.05
C ASN A 40 9.82 -6.71 3.84
N LYS A 41 10.26 -7.84 4.38
CA LYS A 41 11.63 -8.32 4.24
C LYS A 41 11.87 -8.81 2.81
N GLU A 42 10.99 -9.62 2.27
CA GLU A 42 11.07 -10.12 0.89
C GLU A 42 11.06 -8.97 -0.12
N ILE A 43 10.17 -7.98 0.06
CA ILE A 43 10.15 -6.77 -0.79
C ILE A 43 11.50 -6.04 -0.71
N THR A 44 12.06 -5.89 0.49
CA THR A 44 13.34 -5.21 0.70
C THR A 44 14.49 -5.97 0.03
N ASP A 45 14.56 -7.28 0.22
CA ASP A 45 15.61 -8.13 -0.33
C ASP A 45 15.60 -8.06 -1.87
N LEU A 46 14.42 -8.11 -2.51
CA LEU A 46 14.29 -8.00 -3.97
C LEU A 46 14.67 -6.61 -4.49
N VAL A 47 14.25 -5.54 -3.79
CA VAL A 47 14.64 -4.16 -4.15
C VAL A 47 16.16 -3.99 -4.07
N GLN A 48 16.80 -4.47 -3.01
CA GLN A 48 18.25 -4.41 -2.86
C GLN A 48 18.98 -5.21 -3.94
N ASP A 49 18.48 -6.40 -4.28
CA ASP A 49 19.02 -7.22 -5.36
C ASP A 49 18.97 -6.48 -6.72
N ILE A 50 17.83 -5.87 -7.06
CA ILE A 50 17.66 -5.09 -8.30
C ILE A 50 18.63 -3.90 -8.32
N MET A 51 18.69 -3.14 -7.23
CA MET A 51 19.60 -2.00 -7.11
C MET A 51 21.06 -2.42 -7.27
N LYS A 52 21.43 -3.55 -6.66
CA LYS A 52 22.78 -4.11 -6.76
C LYS A 52 23.10 -4.51 -8.20
N ILE A 53 22.21 -5.19 -8.92
CA ILE A 53 22.41 -5.55 -10.34
C ILE A 53 22.66 -4.30 -11.19
N ILE A 54 21.84 -3.26 -11.02
CA ILE A 54 21.99 -1.99 -11.77
C ILE A 54 23.30 -1.30 -11.42
N HIS A 55 23.67 -1.26 -10.14
CA HIS A 55 24.91 -0.65 -9.67
C HIS A 55 26.14 -1.41 -10.19
N ASP A 56 26.16 -2.74 -10.05
CA ASP A 56 27.26 -3.59 -10.49
C ASP A 56 27.49 -3.45 -12.01
N ASN A 57 26.42 -3.36 -12.81
CA ASN A 57 26.54 -3.08 -14.24
C ASN A 57 27.18 -1.71 -14.52
N LYS A 58 26.83 -0.66 -13.76
CA LYS A 58 27.42 0.68 -13.90
C LYS A 58 28.91 0.71 -13.52
N CYS A 59 29.35 -0.19 -12.65
CA CYS A 59 30.74 -0.30 -12.22
C CYS A 59 31.62 -1.16 -13.14
N LEU A 60 31.06 -1.78 -14.18
CA LEU A 60 31.84 -2.62 -15.10
C LEU A 60 32.89 -1.79 -15.86
N VAL A 61 34.09 -2.35 -15.95
CA VAL A 61 35.24 -1.81 -16.70
C VAL A 61 35.86 -2.90 -17.59
N ALA A 62 36.65 -2.49 -18.58
CA ALA A 62 37.23 -3.40 -19.58
C ALA A 62 37.90 -4.65 -18.94
N PRO A 63 37.69 -5.86 -19.50
CA PRO A 63 37.06 -6.15 -20.81
C PRO A 63 35.53 -6.14 -20.80
N HIS A 64 34.88 -5.98 -19.65
CA HIS A 64 33.43 -5.96 -19.54
C HIS A 64 32.92 -4.52 -19.65
N THR A 65 32.25 -4.21 -20.76
CA THR A 65 31.60 -2.92 -20.93
C THR A 65 30.20 -2.94 -20.28
N PRO A 66 29.79 -1.89 -19.55
CA PRO A 66 28.44 -1.75 -19.05
C PRO A 66 27.41 -1.96 -20.15
N LEU A 67 26.37 -2.73 -19.87
CA LEU A 67 25.20 -2.81 -20.75
C LEU A 67 24.40 -1.51 -20.67
N SER A 68 23.63 -1.23 -21.73
CA SER A 68 22.65 -0.13 -21.70
C SER A 68 21.65 -0.34 -20.57
N HIS A 69 21.16 0.74 -19.96
CA HIS A 69 20.19 0.66 -18.86
C HIS A 69 18.95 -0.16 -19.24
N ALA A 70 18.42 0.06 -20.46
CA ALA A 70 17.29 -0.71 -20.98
C ALA A 70 17.56 -2.22 -21.09
N SER A 71 18.79 -2.61 -21.48
CA SER A 71 19.20 -4.01 -21.53
C SER A 71 19.29 -4.64 -20.14
N VAL A 72 19.81 -3.91 -19.15
CA VAL A 72 19.86 -4.39 -17.76
C VAL A 72 18.46 -4.63 -17.23
N VAL A 73 17.57 -3.64 -17.38
CA VAL A 73 16.17 -3.76 -16.93
C VAL A 73 15.47 -4.91 -17.63
N HIS A 74 15.67 -5.06 -18.95
CA HIS A 74 15.12 -6.21 -19.69
C HIS A 74 15.64 -7.55 -19.13
N ASN A 75 16.92 -7.67 -18.82
CA ASN A 75 17.45 -8.92 -18.26
C ASN A 75 16.81 -9.24 -16.90
N ILE A 76 16.65 -8.23 -16.04
CA ILE A 76 15.96 -8.37 -14.75
C ILE A 76 14.52 -8.87 -14.95
N THR A 77 13.78 -8.38 -15.95
CA THR A 77 12.40 -8.86 -16.18
C THR A 77 12.33 -10.31 -16.68
N GLN A 78 13.43 -10.87 -17.19
CA GLN A 78 13.49 -12.28 -17.59
C GLN A 78 13.86 -13.22 -16.44
N GLU A 79 14.31 -12.71 -15.29
CA GLU A 79 14.66 -13.57 -14.15
C GLU A 79 13.40 -13.98 -13.37
N ASP A 80 13.19 -15.30 -13.26
CA ASP A 80 12.03 -15.87 -12.57
C ASP A 80 11.86 -15.37 -11.13
N LYS A 81 12.97 -15.08 -10.43
CA LYS A 81 12.96 -14.59 -9.05
C LYS A 81 12.28 -13.23 -8.90
N PHE A 82 12.26 -12.40 -9.94
CA PHE A 82 11.64 -11.07 -9.91
C PHE A 82 10.21 -11.06 -10.47
N LYS A 83 9.78 -12.12 -11.15
CA LYS A 83 8.50 -12.15 -11.87
C LYS A 83 7.30 -11.82 -10.98
N PHE A 84 7.20 -12.48 -9.82
CA PHE A 84 6.11 -12.22 -8.88
C PHE A 84 6.12 -10.77 -8.38
N PHE A 85 7.31 -10.23 -8.09
CA PHE A 85 7.47 -8.86 -7.65
C PHE A 85 7.07 -7.84 -8.72
N ILE A 86 7.46 -8.08 -9.98
CA ILE A 86 7.10 -7.23 -11.12
C ILE A 86 5.59 -7.23 -11.35
N GLU A 87 4.96 -8.41 -11.32
CA GLU A 87 3.52 -8.55 -11.52
C GLU A 87 2.73 -7.91 -10.38
N ARG A 88 3.16 -8.07 -9.13
CA ARG A 88 2.42 -7.59 -7.96
C ARG A 88 2.69 -6.13 -7.61
N TYR A 89 3.91 -5.65 -7.86
CA TYR A 89 4.37 -4.31 -7.51
C TYR A 89 4.95 -3.56 -8.72
N PRO A 90 4.21 -3.41 -9.83
CA PRO A 90 4.74 -2.85 -11.08
C PRO A 90 5.26 -1.42 -10.92
N MET A 91 4.60 -0.60 -10.09
CA MET A 91 5.06 0.77 -9.83
C MET A 91 6.34 0.82 -9.01
N LEU A 92 6.51 -0.09 -8.03
CA LEU A 92 7.74 -0.16 -7.25
C LEU A 92 8.90 -0.66 -8.11
N PHE A 93 8.63 -1.63 -9.00
CA PHE A 93 9.60 -2.08 -10.00
C PHE A 93 10.04 -0.94 -10.93
N ASP A 94 9.09 -0.16 -11.46
CA ASP A 94 9.42 1.02 -12.28
C ASP A 94 10.26 2.02 -11.48
N MET A 95 9.91 2.29 -10.22
CA MET A 95 10.69 3.18 -9.37
C MET A 95 12.12 2.70 -9.11
N VAL A 96 12.32 1.44 -8.74
CA VAL A 96 13.66 0.90 -8.44
C VAL A 96 14.54 0.79 -9.68
N THR A 97 13.93 0.63 -10.86
CA THR A 97 14.65 0.54 -12.13
C THR A 97 14.82 1.89 -12.83
N LYS A 98 14.37 3.01 -12.25
CA LYS A 98 14.60 4.34 -12.85
C LYS A 98 16.09 4.69 -12.93
N GLU A 99 16.48 5.23 -14.08
CA GLU A 99 17.86 5.62 -14.33
C GLU A 99 18.33 6.76 -13.42
N THR A 100 17.41 7.67 -13.07
CA THR A 100 17.63 8.84 -12.21
C THR A 100 17.90 8.50 -10.75
N GLY A 101 17.85 7.22 -10.39
CA GLY A 101 18.08 6.74 -9.02
C GLY A 101 16.79 6.43 -8.28
N PHE A 102 16.95 5.69 -7.18
CA PHE A 102 15.89 5.24 -6.30
C PHE A 102 16.03 5.91 -4.94
N ASP A 103 14.96 6.55 -4.45
CA ASP A 103 14.96 7.14 -3.11
C ASP A 103 14.61 6.07 -2.08
N TYR A 104 15.65 5.53 -1.46
CA TYR A 104 15.52 4.49 -0.45
C TYR A 104 14.80 4.99 0.81
N SER A 105 14.89 6.29 1.13
CA SER A 105 14.25 6.86 2.33
C SER A 105 12.72 6.85 2.19
N PHE A 106 12.21 7.21 1.01
CA PHE A 106 10.78 7.10 0.74
C PHE A 106 10.32 5.64 0.75
N PHE A 107 11.12 4.74 0.20
CA PHE A 107 10.83 3.31 0.23
C PHE A 107 10.70 2.75 1.65
N GLU A 108 11.68 3.03 2.52
CA GLU A 108 11.63 2.64 3.94
C GLU A 108 10.42 3.24 4.65
N TYR A 109 10.11 4.50 4.38
CA TYR A 109 8.92 5.16 4.90
C TYR A 109 7.64 4.41 4.50
N PHE A 110 7.45 4.06 3.22
CA PHE A 110 6.28 3.29 2.78
C PHE A 110 6.20 1.91 3.43
N LEU A 111 7.33 1.20 3.59
CA LEU A 111 7.36 -0.07 4.30
C LEU A 111 6.97 0.08 5.77
N SER A 112 7.41 1.17 6.43
CA SER A 112 7.04 1.45 7.82
C SER A 112 5.54 1.67 7.99
N LYS A 113 4.90 2.36 7.03
CA LYS A 113 3.45 2.57 7.00
C LYS A 113 2.70 1.27 6.69
N ARG A 114 3.22 0.44 5.77
CA ARG A 114 2.69 -0.92 5.55
C ARG A 114 2.75 -1.76 6.84
N GLU A 115 3.83 -1.64 7.61
CA GLU A 115 3.98 -2.35 8.88
C GLU A 115 2.94 -1.91 9.93
N THR A 116 2.52 -0.63 9.96
CA THR A 116 1.45 -0.18 10.87
C THR A 116 0.10 -0.80 10.52
N ILE A 117 -0.19 -0.95 9.23
CA ILE A 117 -1.37 -1.66 8.72
C ILE A 117 -1.31 -3.13 9.13
N ILE A 118 -0.23 -3.84 8.82
CA ILE A 118 -0.07 -5.28 9.12
C ILE A 118 -0.23 -5.55 10.63
N LYS A 119 0.32 -4.68 11.47
CA LYS A 119 0.20 -4.78 12.94
C LYS A 119 -1.17 -4.37 13.50
N LYS A 120 -2.15 -4.06 12.64
CA LYS A 120 -3.49 -3.56 13.01
C LYS A 120 -3.44 -2.33 13.93
N LYS A 121 -2.39 -1.51 13.80
CA LYS A 121 -2.27 -0.27 14.58
C LYS A 121 -3.14 0.84 13.99
N GLU A 122 -3.23 0.86 12.66
CA GLU A 122 -4.02 1.81 11.87
C GLU A 122 -4.67 1.05 10.72
N THR A 123 -5.80 1.54 10.22
CA THR A 123 -6.46 0.95 9.04
C THR A 123 -5.74 1.38 7.75
N SER A 124 -5.88 0.61 6.66
CA SER A 124 -5.26 1.00 5.39
C SER A 124 -5.78 2.36 4.90
N GLU A 125 -7.07 2.63 5.09
CA GLU A 125 -7.69 3.90 4.71
C GLU A 125 -7.08 5.09 5.46
N GLU A 126 -6.86 4.97 6.77
CA GLU A 126 -6.24 6.02 7.58
C GLU A 126 -4.79 6.27 7.16
N VAL A 127 -4.02 5.20 6.98
CA VAL A 127 -2.62 5.29 6.55
C VAL A 127 -2.51 5.92 5.16
N HIS A 128 -3.36 5.54 4.21
CA HIS A 128 -3.36 6.15 2.88
C HIS A 128 -3.68 7.65 2.92
N LYS A 129 -4.64 8.07 3.75
CA LYS A 129 -4.95 9.50 3.95
C LYS A 129 -3.76 10.26 4.53
N GLN A 130 -3.11 9.70 5.55
CA GLN A 130 -1.92 10.31 6.14
C GLN A 130 -0.79 10.46 5.13
N VAL A 131 -0.42 9.37 4.45
CA VAL A 131 0.64 9.36 3.44
C VAL A 131 0.33 10.37 2.33
N GLY A 132 -0.92 10.41 1.84
CA GLY A 132 -1.33 11.39 0.83
C GLY A 132 -1.16 12.83 1.31
N GLN A 133 -1.53 13.13 2.55
CA GLN A 133 -1.36 14.46 3.14
C GLN A 133 0.12 14.81 3.36
N GLU A 134 0.92 13.88 3.88
CA GLU A 134 2.35 14.06 4.11
C GLU A 134 3.09 14.34 2.78
N MET A 135 2.75 13.61 1.72
CA MET A 135 3.29 13.85 0.38
C MET A 135 2.82 15.18 -0.20
N PHE A 136 1.54 15.52 -0.04
CA PHE A 136 1.03 16.82 -0.48
C PHE A 136 1.77 17.96 0.24
N ASP A 137 1.94 17.85 1.55
CA ASP A 137 2.64 18.84 2.34
C ASP A 137 4.11 18.96 1.92
N LEU A 138 4.78 17.85 1.63
CA LEU A 138 6.18 17.84 1.21
C LEU A 138 6.41 18.48 -0.17
N TYR A 139 5.52 18.24 -1.14
CA TYR A 139 5.73 18.68 -2.53
C TYR A 139 5.00 19.98 -2.90
N TYR A 140 3.91 20.31 -2.21
CA TYR A 140 3.03 21.43 -2.59
C TYR A 140 2.92 22.53 -1.55
N LYS A 141 3.16 22.22 -0.27
CA LYS A 141 3.18 23.24 0.78
C LYS A 141 4.59 23.82 0.81
N LYS A 142 4.77 24.91 0.06
CA LYS A 142 5.99 25.71 0.16
C LYS A 142 6.21 26.09 1.64
N PRO A 143 7.46 26.05 2.14
CA PRO A 143 7.77 26.48 3.50
C PRO A 143 7.38 27.94 3.75
#